data_AF-R2QUN4-F1
#
_entry.id   AF-R2QUN4-F1
#
_cell.length_a   1.000
_cell.length_b   1.000
_cell.length_c   1.000
_cell.angle_alpha   90.00
_cell.angle_beta   90.00
_cell.angle_gamma   90.00
#
_symmetry.space_group_name_H-M   'P 1'
#
loop_
_entity.id
_entity.type
_entity.pdbx_description
1 polymer ?
#
loop_
_entity_poly.entity_id
_entity_poly.type
_entity_poly.pdbx_seq_one_letter_code
_entity_poly.pdbx_strand_id
1 'polypeptide(L)'
;MLEHETDMDDESVEEIIVRPAMFYVLLGLLIIVLIGVGIGSYLFYPFSPKISGTWGNPELGMNLSSEGKSWTAKIENYQGVKGYTFIYKGQWQAAGINTYEGKQTKVQILLDKQKIPETEISALQKENPLYKKITDDKKILHIEYTESGMKKIFGKKNIDDYFHFTLEPISFEKSKQVLYLNHAYFSSERLPFVFNK
;
A
#
# COMPACT_ATOMS: atom_id res chain seq x y z
N MET A 1 -71.97 -17.71 53.01
CA MET A 1 -71.99 -18.95 52.20
C MET A 1 -72.03 -18.49 50.75
N LEU A 2 -71.10 -19.00 49.93
CA LEU A 2 -70.74 -18.65 48.54
C LEU A 2 -69.97 -17.31 48.45
N GLU A 3 -68.63 -17.32 48.31
CA GLU A 3 -67.83 -17.60 47.07
C GLU A 3 -68.21 -16.63 45.94
N HIS A 4 -67.31 -15.93 45.24
CA HIS A 4 -66.02 -16.34 44.69
C HIS A 4 -65.24 -15.09 44.25
N GLU A 5 -63.91 -15.18 44.28
CA GLU A 5 -62.95 -14.28 43.62
C GLU A 5 -63.23 -14.15 42.12
N THR A 6 -62.81 -13.03 41.52
CA THR A 6 -61.89 -13.11 40.38
C THR A 6 -61.23 -11.74 40.22
N ASP A 7 -59.93 -11.73 40.50
CA ASP A 7 -58.96 -10.92 39.78
C ASP A 7 -59.31 -10.90 38.29
N MET A 8 -59.27 -9.71 37.70
CA MET A 8 -58.81 -9.56 36.33
C MET A 8 -57.62 -8.60 36.38
N ASP A 9 -56.47 -9.16 36.72
CA ASP A 9 -55.29 -8.96 35.89
C ASP A 9 -55.62 -9.31 34.43
N ASP A 10 -54.77 -8.84 33.52
CA ASP A 10 -54.76 -9.13 32.08
C ASP A 10 -55.67 -8.21 31.24
N GLU A 11 -55.22 -7.53 30.19
CA GLU A 11 -54.04 -7.73 29.36
C GLU A 11 -53.51 -6.35 28.94
N SER A 12 -52.23 -6.06 29.19
CA SER A 12 -51.52 -5.10 28.35
C SER A 12 -51.45 -5.71 26.96
N VAL A 13 -52.44 -5.41 26.12
CA VAL A 13 -52.47 -5.80 24.72
C VAL A 13 -51.24 -5.17 24.06
N GLU A 14 -50.16 -5.94 23.95
CA GLU A 14 -49.05 -5.61 23.07
C GLU A 14 -49.65 -5.50 21.67
N GLU A 15 -49.78 -4.27 21.19
CA GLU A 15 -50.30 -3.97 19.87
C GLU A 15 -49.37 -4.62 18.84
N ILE A 16 -49.77 -5.78 18.31
CA ILE A 16 -48.99 -6.49 17.29
C ILE A 16 -49.10 -5.68 16.00
N ILE A 17 -48.12 -4.79 15.78
CA ILE A 17 -47.99 -4.01 14.55
C ILE A 17 -47.63 -4.96 13.41
N VAL A 18 -48.65 -5.50 12.73
CA VAL A 18 -48.47 -6.30 11.52
C VAL A 18 -48.26 -5.36 10.34
N ARG A 19 -47.03 -5.34 9.80
CA ARG A 19 -46.70 -4.52 8.63
C ARG A 19 -47.21 -5.18 7.34
N PRO A 20 -47.71 -4.41 6.36
CA PRO A 20 -48.18 -4.97 5.09
C PRO A 20 -47.03 -5.65 4.34
N ALA A 21 -47.33 -6.70 3.55
CA ALA A 21 -46.32 -7.44 2.78
C ALA A 21 -45.41 -6.54 1.92
N MET A 22 -45.97 -5.45 1.38
CA MET A 22 -45.25 -4.44 0.61
C MET A 22 -44.11 -3.78 1.41
N PHE A 23 -44.25 -3.62 2.72
CA PHE A 23 -43.19 -3.11 3.59
C PHE A 23 -41.94 -4.00 3.54
N TYR A 24 -42.12 -5.32 3.64
CA TYR A 24 -41.00 -6.27 3.60
C TYR A 24 -40.35 -6.35 2.21
N VAL A 25 -41.15 -6.22 1.13
CA VAL A 25 -40.63 -6.12 -0.24
C VAL A 25 -39.76 -4.86 -0.40
N LEU A 26 -40.26 -3.71 0.06
CA LEU A 26 -39.51 -2.45 0.00
C LEU A 26 -38.25 -2.49 0.88
N LEU A 27 -38.32 -3.08 2.07
CA LEU A 27 -37.17 -3.26 2.95
C LEU A 27 -36.11 -4.17 2.31
N GLY A 28 -36.52 -5.28 1.69
CA GLY A 28 -35.62 -6.18 0.96
C GLY A 28 -34.93 -5.47 -0.20
N LEU A 29 -35.68 -4.70 -1.01
CA LEU A 29 -35.10 -3.90 -2.09
C LEU A 29 -34.12 -2.84 -1.56
N LEU A 30 -34.46 -2.16 -0.47
CA LEU A 30 -33.59 -1.17 0.16
C LEU A 30 -32.28 -1.82 0.64
N ILE A 31 -32.34 -2.98 1.28
CA ILE A 31 -31.14 -3.73 1.71
C ILE A 31 -30.26 -4.07 0.51
N ILE A 32 -30.84 -4.57 -0.59
CA ILE A 32 -30.09 -4.88 -1.82
C ILE A 32 -29.42 -3.63 -2.38
N VAL A 33 -30.13 -2.51 -2.44
CA VAL A 33 -29.58 -1.23 -2.91
C VAL A 33 -28.43 -0.77 -2.01
N LEU A 34 -28.59 -0.84 -0.69
CA LEU A 34 -27.55 -0.45 0.27
C LEU A 34 -26.31 -1.34 0.15
N ILE A 35 -26.49 -2.66 -0.01
CA ILE A 35 -25.38 -3.60 -0.26
C ILE A 35 -24.69 -3.28 -1.58
N GLY A 36 -25.46 -3.06 -2.66
CA GLY A 36 -24.93 -2.72 -3.98
C GLY A 36 -24.15 -1.40 -3.97
N VAL A 37 -24.67 -0.38 -3.30
CA VAL A 37 -23.98 0.90 -3.10
C VAL A 37 -22.73 0.70 -2.25
N GLY A 38 -22.77 -0.09 -1.17
CA GLY A 38 -21.60 -0.34 -0.32
C GLY A 38 -20.45 -1.02 -1.08
N ILE A 39 -20.77 -2.08 -1.82
CA ILE A 39 -19.79 -2.80 -2.67
C ILE A 39 -19.27 -1.88 -3.78
N GLY A 40 -20.18 -1.22 -4.51
CA GLY A 40 -19.81 -0.29 -5.58
C GLY A 40 -18.89 0.82 -5.07
N SER A 41 -19.26 1.46 -3.97
CA SER A 41 -18.47 2.53 -3.33
C SER A 41 -17.06 2.07 -2.97
N TYR A 42 -16.89 0.82 -2.55
CA TYR A 42 -15.58 0.25 -2.24
C TYR A 42 -14.75 -0.07 -3.50
N LEU A 43 -15.39 -0.55 -4.56
CA LEU A 43 -14.73 -0.79 -5.85
C LEU A 43 -14.27 0.53 -6.49
N PHE A 44 -15.07 1.59 -6.38
CA PHE A 44 -14.73 2.95 -6.82
C PHE A 44 -13.93 3.76 -5.77
N TYR A 45 -13.67 3.19 -4.59
CA TYR A 45 -12.92 3.86 -3.54
C TYR A 45 -11.51 4.20 -4.04
N PRO A 46 -11.03 5.43 -3.82
CA PRO A 46 -9.76 5.87 -4.35
C PRO A 46 -8.64 4.89 -4.01
N PHE A 47 -7.88 4.60 -5.04
CA PHE A 47 -6.76 3.68 -5.07
C PHE A 47 -5.72 3.92 -3.95
N SER A 48 -5.42 5.19 -3.65
CA SER A 48 -4.34 5.59 -2.74
C SER A 48 -4.57 5.21 -1.27
N PRO A 49 -5.74 5.44 -0.65
CA PRO A 49 -5.95 5.03 0.74
C PRO A 49 -5.93 3.50 0.96
N LYS A 50 -6.24 2.67 -0.05
CA LYS A 50 -6.17 1.19 0.06
C LYS A 50 -4.75 0.71 0.39
N ILE A 51 -3.75 1.35 -0.20
CA ILE A 51 -2.33 0.97 -0.05
C ILE A 51 -1.53 1.95 0.80
N SER A 52 -2.15 2.99 1.35
CA SER A 52 -1.46 3.98 2.20
C SER A 52 -0.86 3.31 3.46
N GLY A 53 0.28 3.81 3.91
CA GLY A 53 1.04 3.29 5.05
C GLY A 53 2.31 2.57 4.63
N THR A 54 2.86 1.78 5.54
CA THR A 54 4.14 1.11 5.41
C THR A 54 3.95 -0.38 5.29
N TRP A 55 4.61 -0.99 4.31
CA TRP A 55 4.58 -2.40 4.01
C TRP A 55 6.01 -2.95 4.00
N GLY A 56 6.26 -4.07 4.65
CA GLY A 56 7.59 -4.66 4.75
C GLY A 56 7.66 -6.02 4.06
N ASN A 57 8.74 -6.26 3.33
CA ASN A 57 9.15 -7.58 2.88
C ASN A 57 10.46 -7.95 3.63
N PRO A 58 10.41 -8.92 4.57
CA PRO A 58 11.57 -9.28 5.37
C PRO A 58 12.66 -10.02 4.58
N GLU A 59 12.29 -10.74 3.52
CA GLU A 59 13.24 -11.51 2.70
C GLU A 59 14.21 -10.61 1.92
N LEU A 60 13.69 -9.50 1.39
CA LEU A 60 14.48 -8.49 0.70
C LEU A 60 15.02 -7.40 1.62
N GLY A 61 14.62 -7.38 2.90
CA GLY A 61 14.86 -6.26 3.80
C GLY A 61 14.29 -4.94 3.25
N MET A 62 13.21 -5.02 2.46
CA MET A 62 12.64 -3.89 1.75
C MET A 62 11.41 -3.34 2.49
N ASN A 63 11.38 -2.04 2.71
CA ASN A 63 10.22 -1.33 3.25
C ASN A 63 9.64 -0.37 2.22
N LEU A 64 8.38 -0.57 1.87
CA LEU A 64 7.59 0.27 0.98
C LEU A 64 6.69 1.19 1.81
N SER A 65 6.91 2.49 1.72
CA SER A 65 6.01 3.51 2.26
C SER A 65 5.17 4.09 1.14
N SER A 66 3.87 4.25 1.39
CA SER A 66 2.88 4.75 0.44
C SER A 66 2.10 5.89 1.08
N GLU A 67 2.10 7.05 0.43
CA GLU A 67 1.43 8.26 0.89
C GLU A 67 0.76 8.96 -0.29
N GLY A 68 -0.57 9.05 -0.26
CA GLY A 68 -1.34 9.60 -1.37
C GLY A 68 -1.05 8.85 -2.67
N LYS A 69 -0.61 9.58 -3.70
CA LYS A 69 -0.26 9.00 -5.02
C LYS A 69 1.21 8.60 -5.14
N SER A 70 1.99 8.70 -4.06
CA SER A 70 3.42 8.48 -4.09
C SER A 70 3.82 7.26 -3.26
N TRP A 71 4.92 6.65 -3.66
CA TRP A 71 5.54 5.58 -2.89
C TRP A 71 7.05 5.70 -2.85
N THR A 72 7.63 5.07 -1.83
CA THR A 72 9.06 4.96 -1.62
C THR A 72 9.38 3.58 -1.10
N ALA A 73 10.11 2.78 -1.88
CA ALA A 73 10.67 1.51 -1.42
C ALA A 73 12.14 1.71 -1.02
N LYS A 74 12.53 1.25 0.18
CA LYS A 74 13.90 1.35 0.70
C LYS A 74 14.43 -0.02 1.04
N ILE A 75 15.67 -0.29 0.62
CA ILE A 75 16.47 -1.42 1.08
C ILE A 75 17.64 -0.87 1.88
N GLU A 76 17.63 -1.10 3.18
CA GLU A 76 18.74 -0.69 4.05
C GLU A 76 19.87 -1.71 4.03
N ASN A 77 21.09 -1.24 4.24
CA ASN A 77 22.31 -2.05 4.18
C ASN A 77 22.40 -2.89 2.90
N TYR A 78 22.09 -2.25 1.77
CA TYR A 78 22.02 -2.91 0.47
C TYR A 78 23.35 -3.63 0.16
N GLN A 79 23.24 -4.86 -0.36
CA GLN A 79 24.39 -5.75 -0.60
C GLN A 79 25.28 -6.00 0.63
N GLY A 80 24.72 -5.89 1.84
CA GLY A 80 25.43 -6.10 3.10
C GLY A 80 26.29 -4.93 3.56
N VAL A 81 26.28 -3.80 2.84
CA VAL A 81 27.11 -2.63 3.16
C VAL A 81 26.39 -1.74 4.16
N LYS A 82 26.89 -1.69 5.41
CA LYS A 82 26.27 -0.90 6.48
C LYS A 82 26.25 0.60 6.14
N GLY A 83 25.09 1.22 6.30
CA GLY A 83 24.93 2.65 5.98
C GLY A 83 24.70 2.96 4.49
N TYR A 84 24.62 1.93 3.64
CA TYR A 84 24.20 2.06 2.27
C TYR A 84 22.70 1.77 2.14
N THR A 85 21.90 2.77 1.77
CA THR A 85 20.46 2.59 1.53
C THR A 85 20.12 2.81 0.07
N PHE A 86 19.51 1.80 -0.55
CA PHE A 86 18.99 1.90 -1.91
C PHE A 86 17.51 2.29 -1.86
N ILE A 87 17.13 3.29 -2.66
CA ILE A 87 15.79 3.88 -2.59
C ILE A 87 15.18 3.95 -3.99
N TYR A 88 13.99 3.38 -4.14
CA TYR A 88 13.11 3.59 -5.28
C TYR A 88 11.99 4.54 -4.87
N LYS A 89 11.71 5.55 -5.68
CA LYS A 89 10.58 6.47 -5.46
C LYS A 89 9.77 6.58 -6.73
N GLY A 90 8.46 6.49 -6.61
CA GLY A 90 7.59 6.64 -7.77
C GLY A 90 6.23 7.20 -7.41
N GLN A 91 5.40 7.27 -8.43
CA GLN A 91 3.98 7.49 -8.30
C GLN A 91 3.26 6.19 -8.56
N TRP A 92 2.12 6.07 -7.92
CA TRP A 92 1.21 5.00 -8.20
C TRP A 92 0.31 5.31 -9.39
N GLN A 93 0.08 4.30 -10.21
CA GLN A 93 -0.90 4.32 -11.29
C GLN A 93 -1.86 3.14 -11.12
N ALA A 94 -3.17 3.40 -11.19
CA ALA A 94 -4.16 2.34 -11.17
C ALA A 94 -4.12 1.55 -12.48
N ALA A 95 -4.06 0.22 -12.39
CA ALA A 95 -4.20 -0.70 -13.52
C ALA A 95 -5.42 -1.62 -13.40
N GLY A 96 -6.14 -1.58 -12.27
CA GLY A 96 -7.32 -2.38 -12.02
C GLY A 96 -7.88 -2.12 -10.62
N ILE A 97 -8.78 -3.00 -10.17
CA ILE A 97 -9.47 -2.86 -8.87
C ILE A 97 -8.51 -3.03 -7.69
N ASN A 98 -7.55 -3.96 -7.83
CA ASN A 98 -6.54 -4.29 -6.83
C ASN A 98 -5.14 -4.44 -7.43
N THR A 99 -4.91 -3.89 -8.63
CA THR A 99 -3.62 -3.89 -9.31
C THR A 99 -3.08 -2.47 -9.47
N TYR A 100 -1.78 -2.34 -9.25
CA TYR A 100 -1.11 -1.08 -8.95
C TYR A 100 0.22 -1.04 -9.71
N GLU A 101 0.47 0.04 -10.43
CA GLU A 101 1.68 0.21 -11.23
C GLU A 101 2.56 1.34 -10.72
N GLY A 102 3.87 1.16 -10.84
CA GLY A 102 4.85 2.21 -10.67
C GLY A 102 4.89 3.13 -11.89
N LYS A 103 5.02 4.43 -11.65
CA LYS A 103 5.23 5.44 -12.71
C LYS A 103 6.23 6.48 -12.25
N GLN A 104 7.02 7.03 -13.18
CA GLN A 104 8.00 8.08 -12.89
C GLN A 104 9.00 7.64 -11.82
N THR A 105 9.40 6.37 -11.87
CA THR A 105 10.26 5.76 -10.87
C THR A 105 11.67 6.34 -10.97
N LYS A 106 12.15 6.82 -9.82
CA LYS A 106 13.49 7.35 -9.62
C LYS A 106 14.25 6.42 -8.71
N VAL A 107 15.54 6.32 -8.96
CA VAL A 107 16.46 5.53 -8.14
C VAL A 107 17.44 6.46 -7.46
N GLN A 108 17.58 6.27 -6.17
CA GLN A 108 18.41 7.08 -5.31
C GLN A 108 19.24 6.18 -4.40
N ILE A 109 20.40 6.70 -4.00
CA ILE A 109 21.26 6.07 -3.00
C ILE A 109 21.46 7.09 -1.87
N LEU A 110 21.29 6.64 -0.64
CA LEU A 110 21.55 7.40 0.56
C LEU A 110 22.65 6.69 1.35
N LEU A 111 23.76 7.39 1.54
CA LEU A 111 24.94 6.89 2.23
C LEU A 111 25.14 7.63 3.56
N ASP A 112 25.31 6.87 4.63
CA ASP A 112 25.79 7.36 5.92
C ASP A 112 27.32 7.42 5.90
N LYS A 113 27.86 8.64 5.81
CA LYS A 113 29.31 8.89 5.71
C LYS A 113 30.10 8.39 6.91
N GLN A 114 29.44 8.18 8.06
CA GLN A 114 30.11 7.66 9.26
C GLN A 114 30.34 6.14 9.18
N LYS A 115 29.61 5.45 8.31
CA LYS A 115 29.62 3.99 8.19
C LYS A 115 30.25 3.49 6.89
N ILE A 116 30.43 4.37 5.92
CA ILE A 116 30.98 4.07 4.59
C ILE A 116 32.43 4.59 4.50
N PRO A 117 33.37 3.83 3.91
CA PRO A 117 34.74 4.27 3.72
C PRO A 117 34.83 5.61 2.96
N GLU A 118 35.70 6.50 3.44
CA GLU A 118 35.89 7.84 2.86
C GLU A 118 36.28 7.79 1.37
N THR A 119 36.99 6.74 0.94
CA THR A 119 37.35 6.51 -0.47
C THR A 119 36.13 6.33 -1.37
N GLU A 120 35.10 5.63 -0.89
CA GLU A 120 33.85 5.39 -1.63
C GLU A 120 32.98 6.65 -1.68
N ILE A 121 32.88 7.36 -0.54
CA ILE A 121 32.20 8.67 -0.47
C ILE A 121 32.86 9.66 -1.44
N SER A 122 34.19 9.77 -1.41
CA SER A 122 34.94 10.71 -2.25
C SER A 122 34.80 10.41 -3.74
N ALA A 123 34.66 9.14 -4.13
CA ALA A 123 34.40 8.76 -5.51
C ALA A 123 33.01 9.23 -5.97
N LEU A 124 32.00 9.10 -5.10
CA LEU A 124 30.61 9.47 -5.40
C LEU A 124 30.34 10.98 -5.27
N GLN A 125 31.19 11.74 -4.58
CA GLN A 125 31.06 13.19 -4.45
C GLN A 125 31.48 13.96 -5.71
N LYS A 126 32.31 13.36 -6.55
CA LYS A 126 32.77 13.94 -7.83
C LYS A 126 31.60 14.06 -8.81
N GLU A 127 31.65 15.08 -9.65
CA GLU A 127 30.68 15.25 -10.74
C GLU A 127 30.68 14.02 -11.65
N ASN A 128 29.48 13.54 -11.97
CA ASN A 128 29.31 12.35 -12.78
C ASN A 128 28.03 12.49 -13.61
N PRO A 129 28.06 12.22 -14.93
CA PRO A 129 26.86 12.31 -15.76
C PRO A 129 25.77 11.29 -15.39
N LEU A 130 26.09 10.24 -14.63
CA LEU A 130 25.19 9.15 -14.29
C LEU A 130 24.34 9.41 -13.04
N TYR A 131 24.71 10.36 -12.20
CA TYR A 131 23.96 10.70 -10.99
C TYR A 131 24.13 12.17 -10.64
N LYS A 132 23.15 12.74 -9.95
CA LYS A 132 23.21 14.08 -9.38
C LYS A 132 23.15 14.01 -7.86
N LYS A 133 23.83 14.94 -7.20
CA LYS A 133 23.73 15.08 -5.74
C LYS A 133 22.44 15.81 -5.38
N ILE A 134 21.62 15.19 -4.53
CA ILE A 134 20.45 15.82 -3.92
C ILE A 134 20.88 16.53 -2.63
N THR A 135 21.68 15.86 -1.81
CA THR A 135 22.16 16.39 -0.53
C THR A 135 23.55 15.83 -0.25
N ASP A 136 24.43 16.68 0.28
CA ASP A 136 25.81 16.35 0.59
C ASP A 136 26.20 17.14 1.85
N ASP A 137 25.93 16.56 3.02
CA ASP A 137 26.20 17.18 4.32
C ASP A 137 27.26 16.40 5.12
N LYS A 138 27.50 16.76 6.38
CA LYS A 138 28.53 16.11 7.22
C LYS A 138 28.25 14.62 7.51
N LYS A 139 26.99 14.19 7.47
CA LYS A 139 26.54 12.84 7.82
C LYS A 139 26.06 12.04 6.62
N ILE A 140 25.44 12.69 5.64
CA ILE A 140 24.71 12.01 4.57
C ILE A 140 25.23 12.47 3.19
N LEU A 141 25.39 11.51 2.29
CA LEU A 141 25.45 11.75 0.85
C LEU A 141 24.22 11.11 0.20
N HIS A 142 23.36 11.93 -0.40
CA HIS A 142 22.16 11.50 -1.12
C HIS A 142 22.31 11.83 -2.60
N ILE A 143 22.30 10.80 -3.44
CA ILE A 143 22.40 10.92 -4.89
C ILE A 143 21.16 10.31 -5.57
N GLU A 144 20.82 10.85 -6.74
CA GLU A 144 19.76 10.33 -7.63
C GLU A 144 20.36 10.04 -8.99
N TYR A 145 20.05 8.87 -9.54
CA TYR A 145 20.48 8.52 -10.88
C TYR A 145 19.81 9.42 -11.92
N THR A 146 20.58 9.87 -12.90
CA THR A 146 20.07 10.55 -14.09
C THR A 146 19.48 9.54 -15.06
N GLU A 147 18.77 9.98 -16.10
CA GLU A 147 18.28 9.07 -17.14
C GLU A 147 19.40 8.26 -17.81
N SER A 148 20.59 8.83 -17.99
CA SER A 148 21.75 8.12 -18.53
C SER A 148 22.29 7.08 -17.54
N GLY A 149 22.32 7.40 -16.23
CA GLY A 149 22.64 6.44 -15.17
C GLY A 149 21.66 5.27 -15.12
N MET A 150 20.37 5.58 -15.19
CA MET A 150 19.30 4.59 -15.25
C MET A 150 19.46 3.66 -16.45
N LYS A 151 19.70 4.20 -17.65
CA LYS A 151 19.93 3.40 -18.87
C LYS A 151 21.17 2.52 -18.75
N LYS A 152 22.22 2.98 -18.06
CA LYS A 152 23.45 2.20 -17.88
C LYS A 152 23.25 1.01 -16.92
N ILE A 153 22.46 1.19 -15.86
CA ILE A 153 22.29 0.17 -14.81
C ILE A 153 21.16 -0.81 -15.17
N PHE A 154 20.04 -0.31 -15.67
CA PHE A 154 18.84 -1.10 -15.94
C PHE A 154 18.64 -1.41 -17.44
N GLY A 155 19.54 -0.93 -18.30
CA GLY A 155 19.49 -1.15 -19.74
C GLY A 155 18.42 -0.31 -20.44
N LYS A 156 17.82 -0.86 -21.50
CA LYS A 156 16.75 -0.18 -22.26
C LYS A 156 15.36 -0.33 -21.64
N LYS A 157 15.21 -1.11 -20.58
CA LYS A 157 13.91 -1.35 -19.93
C LYS A 157 13.50 -0.14 -19.11
N ASN A 158 12.21 0.19 -19.14
CA ASN A 158 11.69 1.23 -18.27
C ASN A 158 11.63 0.66 -16.85
N ILE A 159 12.19 1.37 -15.88
CA ILE A 159 12.18 0.92 -14.49
C ILE A 159 10.76 0.86 -13.92
N ASP A 160 9.84 1.65 -14.45
CA ASP A 160 8.43 1.60 -14.07
C ASP A 160 7.87 0.17 -14.22
N ASP A 161 8.30 -0.55 -15.25
CA ASP A 161 7.92 -1.94 -15.55
C ASP A 161 8.42 -2.94 -14.49
N TYR A 162 9.18 -2.52 -13.49
CA TYR A 162 9.63 -3.40 -12.41
C TYR A 162 8.70 -3.37 -11.20
N PHE A 163 7.76 -2.41 -11.15
CA PHE A 163 6.95 -2.10 -9.99
C PHE A 163 5.47 -2.38 -10.24
N HIS A 164 5.17 -3.64 -10.56
CA HIS A 164 3.81 -4.15 -10.68
C HIS A 164 3.36 -4.74 -9.34
N PHE A 165 2.29 -4.23 -8.75
CA PHE A 165 1.79 -4.72 -7.47
C PHE A 165 0.34 -5.19 -7.52
N THR A 166 -0.03 -6.10 -6.63
CA THR A 166 -1.40 -6.56 -6.45
C THR A 166 -1.73 -6.74 -4.98
N LEU A 167 -2.89 -6.24 -4.56
CA LEU A 167 -3.36 -6.30 -3.18
C LEU A 167 -4.36 -7.45 -3.00
N GLU A 168 -4.02 -8.40 -2.13
CA GLU A 168 -4.80 -9.63 -1.92
C GLU A 168 -4.78 -10.09 -0.45
N PRO A 169 -5.91 -10.56 0.11
CA PRO A 169 -7.27 -10.36 -0.39
C PRO A 169 -7.67 -8.89 -0.31
N ILE A 170 -8.73 -8.54 -1.04
CA ILE A 170 -9.35 -7.23 -0.92
C ILE A 170 -10.16 -7.18 0.38
N SER A 171 -9.74 -6.33 1.33
CA SER A 171 -10.34 -6.20 2.66
C SER A 171 -10.47 -4.73 3.09
N PHE A 172 -11.36 -4.42 4.04
CA PHE A 172 -11.34 -3.11 4.71
C PHE A 172 -10.23 -3.01 5.75
N GLU A 173 -9.76 -4.15 6.25
CA GLU A 173 -8.73 -4.24 7.28
C GLU A 173 -7.37 -4.54 6.64
N LYS A 174 -6.45 -3.56 6.65
CA LYS A 174 -5.13 -3.65 5.98
C LYS A 174 -4.24 -4.76 6.51
N SER A 175 -4.32 -5.07 7.80
CA SER A 175 -3.59 -6.17 8.44
C SER A 175 -3.91 -7.54 7.83
N LYS A 176 -5.08 -7.71 7.21
CA LYS A 176 -5.51 -8.93 6.53
C LYS A 176 -5.11 -8.98 5.06
N GLN A 177 -4.50 -7.91 4.54
CA GLN A 177 -4.09 -7.80 3.14
C GLN A 177 -2.59 -8.02 3.01
N VAL A 178 -2.19 -8.51 1.84
CA VAL A 178 -0.80 -8.62 1.42
C VAL A 178 -0.65 -7.88 0.09
N LEU A 179 0.37 -7.03 0.01
CA LEU A 179 0.72 -6.34 -1.23
C LEU A 179 1.84 -7.12 -1.91
N TYR A 180 1.52 -7.78 -3.01
CA TYR A 180 2.48 -8.58 -3.77
C TYR A 180 3.16 -7.74 -4.83
N LEU A 181 4.50 -7.77 -4.89
CA LEU A 181 5.29 -7.27 -6.02
C LEU A 181 5.48 -8.40 -7.04
N ASN A 182 5.04 -8.16 -8.27
CA ASN A 182 4.94 -9.14 -9.35
C ASN A 182 5.96 -8.82 -10.45
N HIS A 183 7.25 -9.00 -10.21
CA HIS A 183 8.22 -8.81 -11.30
C HIS A 183 9.48 -9.66 -11.16
N ALA A 184 9.85 -10.30 -12.26
CA ALA A 184 10.96 -11.25 -12.38
C ALA A 184 12.35 -10.65 -12.05
N TYR A 185 12.48 -9.32 -12.11
CA TYR A 185 13.72 -8.63 -11.72
C TYR A 185 14.09 -8.87 -10.26
N PHE A 186 13.08 -8.96 -9.38
CA PHE A 186 13.31 -9.11 -7.94
C PHE A 186 13.20 -10.58 -7.49
N SER A 187 12.29 -11.36 -8.08
CA SER A 187 12.13 -12.79 -7.81
C SER A 187 11.35 -13.46 -8.93
N SER A 188 11.58 -14.77 -9.15
CA SER A 188 10.73 -15.60 -10.02
C SER A 188 9.32 -15.78 -9.47
N GLU A 189 9.13 -15.53 -8.17
CA GLU A 189 7.85 -15.60 -7.48
C GLU A 189 7.35 -14.20 -7.08
N ARG A 190 6.06 -14.10 -6.75
CA ARG A 190 5.47 -12.85 -6.25
C ARG A 190 6.00 -12.58 -4.84
N LEU A 191 6.50 -11.37 -4.60
CA LEU A 191 7.10 -11.01 -3.32
C LEU A 191 6.06 -10.39 -2.38
N PRO A 192 5.76 -11.00 -1.22
CA PRO A 192 4.75 -10.49 -0.31
C PRO A 192 5.28 -9.31 0.51
N PHE A 193 4.52 -8.21 0.58
CA PHE A 193 4.74 -7.14 1.54
C PHE A 193 3.59 -7.13 2.54
N VAL A 194 3.94 -7.20 3.81
CA VAL A 194 2.98 -7.22 4.94
C VAL A 194 2.83 -5.82 5.52
N PHE A 195 1.60 -5.45 5.87
CA PHE A 195 1.31 -4.15 6.45
C PHE A 195 1.94 -4.00 7.85
N ASN A 196 2.74 -2.94 8.04
CA ASN A 196 3.49 -2.70 9.27
C ASN A 196 2.95 -1.52 10.10
N LYS A 197 2.41 -0.46 9.46
CA LYS A 197 1.79 0.74 10.08
C LYS A 197 1.37 1.79 9.05
#